data_AF-A0A091B4C7-F1
#
_entry.id   AF-A0A091B4C7-F1
#
_cell.length_a   1.000
_cell.length_b   1.000
_cell.length_c   1.000
_cell.angle_alpha   90.00
_cell.angle_beta   90.00
_cell.angle_gamma   90.00
#
_symmetry.space_group_name_H-M   'P 1'
#
loop_
_entity.id
_entity.type
_entity.pdbx_description
1 polymer ?
#
loop_
_entity_poly.entity_id
_entity_poly.type
_entity_poly.pdbx_seq_one_letter_code
_entity_poly.pdbx_strand_id
1 'polypeptide(L)'
;MADFLLRDIDERVAERIKEMARQKGWPLNDVILLLLKQALGLVDPEPAPIPGDIARLTGAWSDDEARAFEEAMSAMTSLPDDAPAYLVEEMRRKKEAGG
;
A
#
# COMPACT_ATOMS: atom_id res chain seq x y z
N MET A 1 -23.68 27.11 -12.55
CA MET A 1 -23.04 27.24 -11.23
C MET A 1 -24.13 27.07 -10.20
N ALA A 2 -24.00 26.05 -9.37
CA ALA A 2 -24.84 25.86 -8.20
C ALA A 2 -23.91 25.95 -7.00
N ASP A 3 -24.19 26.86 -6.08
CA ASP A 3 -23.41 27.03 -4.87
C ASP A 3 -23.98 26.10 -3.80
N PHE A 4 -23.13 25.22 -3.29
CA PHE A 4 -23.48 24.31 -2.21
C PHE A 4 -22.71 24.70 -0.97
N LEU A 5 -23.45 24.82 0.13
CA LEU A 5 -22.86 25.00 1.45
C LEU A 5 -23.04 23.70 2.23
N LEU A 6 -21.93 23.06 2.53
CA LEU A 6 -21.91 21.83 3.31
C LEU A 6 -21.82 22.19 4.81
N ARG A 7 -22.82 21.80 5.60
CA ARG A 7 -22.93 22.04 7.05
C ARG A 7 -23.15 20.72 7.78
N ASP A 8 -22.96 20.75 9.09
CA ASP A 8 -23.23 19.62 9.98
C ASP A 8 -22.50 18.32 9.58
N ILE A 9 -21.30 18.48 8.99
CA ILE A 9 -20.44 17.34 8.70
C ILE A 9 -19.75 16.88 9.97
N ASP A 10 -19.61 15.56 10.07
CA ASP A 10 -18.81 14.95 11.12
C ASP A 10 -17.35 15.43 11.03
N GLU A 11 -16.75 15.76 12.18
CA GLU A 11 -15.38 16.30 12.25
C GLU A 11 -14.37 15.35 11.61
N ARG A 12 -14.54 14.03 11.78
CA ARG A 12 -13.64 13.03 11.20
C ARG A 12 -13.70 13.05 9.67
N VAL A 13 -14.88 13.30 9.10
CA VAL A 13 -15.05 13.46 7.66
C VAL A 13 -14.36 14.73 7.18
N ALA A 14 -14.54 15.85 7.89
CA ALA A 14 -13.90 17.11 7.58
C ALA A 14 -12.37 16.98 7.56
N GLU A 15 -11.79 16.39 8.61
CA GLU A 15 -10.35 16.17 8.72
C GLU A 15 -9.83 15.24 7.62
N ARG A 16 -10.55 14.15 7.31
CA ARG A 16 -10.13 13.24 6.24
C ARG A 16 -10.05 13.95 4.88
N ILE A 17 -11.02 14.81 4.57
CA ILE A 17 -11.01 15.58 3.31
C ILE A 17 -9.84 16.57 3.30
N LYS A 18 -9.55 17.26 4.41
CA LYS A 18 -8.41 18.17 4.53
C LYS A 18 -7.08 17.44 4.35
N GLU A 19 -6.92 16.26 4.94
CA GLU A 19 -5.72 15.42 4.76
C GLU A 19 -5.54 15.04 3.29
N MET A 20 -6.60 14.60 2.61
CA MET A 20 -6.54 14.27 1.19
C MET A 20 -6.09 15.46 0.34
N ALA A 21 -6.60 16.66 0.64
CA ALA A 21 -6.19 17.90 -0.03
C ALA A 21 -4.71 18.21 0.21
N ARG A 22 -4.21 18.05 1.44
CA ARG A 22 -2.80 18.25 1.79
C ARG A 22 -1.88 17.25 1.10
N GLN A 23 -2.24 15.97 1.11
CA GLN A 23 -1.43 14.90 0.50
C GLN A 23 -1.29 15.06 -1.02
N LYS A 24 -2.37 15.46 -1.71
CA LYS A 24 -2.35 15.68 -3.16
C LYS A 24 -1.89 17.09 -3.56
N GLY A 25 -1.81 18.04 -2.61
CA GLY A 25 -1.52 19.45 -2.88
C GLY A 25 -2.64 20.17 -3.64
N TRP A 26 -3.89 19.69 -3.50
CA TRP A 26 -5.04 20.19 -4.26
C TRP A 26 -5.89 21.17 -3.44
N PRO A 27 -6.62 22.10 -4.09
CA PRO A 27 -7.63 22.90 -3.42
C PRO A 27 -8.73 22.02 -2.79
N LEU A 28 -9.16 22.38 -1.58
CA LEU A 28 -10.18 21.62 -0.84
C LEU A 28 -11.47 21.42 -1.64
N ASN A 29 -11.90 22.48 -2.35
CA ASN A 29 -13.08 22.43 -3.20
C ASN A 29 -12.96 21.37 -4.30
N ASP A 30 -11.80 21.25 -4.92
CA ASP A 30 -11.58 20.29 -6.02
C ASP A 30 -11.63 18.85 -5.52
N VAL A 31 -11.12 18.62 -4.31
CA VAL A 31 -11.22 17.32 -3.62
C VAL A 31 -12.68 16.99 -3.31
N ILE A 32 -13.46 17.94 -2.77
CA ILE A 32 -14.89 17.74 -2.50
C ILE A 32 -15.65 17.43 -3.79
N LEU A 33 -15.39 18.17 -4.86
CA LEU A 33 -16.01 17.93 -6.16
C LEU A 33 -15.64 16.56 -6.74
N LEU A 34 -14.39 16.13 -6.61
CA LEU A 34 -13.97 14.79 -7.02
C LEU A 34 -14.73 13.71 -6.24
N LEU A 35 -14.78 13.83 -4.90
CA LEU A 35 -15.47 12.86 -4.04
C LEU A 35 -16.96 12.76 -4.38
N LEU A 36 -17.62 13.90 -4.64
CA LEU A 36 -19.01 13.92 -5.08
C LEU A 36 -19.20 13.23 -6.43
N LYS A 37 -18.31 13.48 -7.40
CA LYS A 37 -18.37 12.80 -8.70
C LYS A 37 -18.18 11.29 -8.57
N GLN A 38 -17.25 10.85 -7.73
CA GLN A 38 -17.03 9.42 -7.46
C GLN A 38 -18.25 8.78 -6.77
N ALA A 39 -18.81 9.44 -5.76
CA ALA A 39 -20.00 8.96 -5.06
C ALA A 39 -21.23 8.85 -5.97
N LEU A 40 -21.32 9.71 -6.98
CA LEU A 40 -22.37 9.69 -8.00
C LEU A 40 -22.04 8.77 -9.19
N GLY A 41 -20.88 8.10 -9.20
CA GLY A 41 -20.45 7.25 -10.31
C GLY A 41 -20.16 7.99 -11.62
N LEU A 42 -19.88 9.29 -11.54
CA LEU A 42 -19.57 10.14 -12.70
C LEU A 42 -18.08 10.13 -13.07
N VAL A 43 -17.24 9.59 -12.19
CA VAL A 43 -15.81 9.41 -12.39
C VAL A 43 -15.46 8.04 -11.86
N ASP A 44 -14.74 7.26 -12.66
CA ASP A 44 -14.24 5.95 -12.22
C ASP A 44 -13.28 6.13 -11.04
N PRO A 45 -13.40 5.30 -9.98
CA PRO A 45 -12.49 5.38 -8.85
C PRO A 45 -11.05 5.17 -9.33
N GLU A 46 -10.12 5.94 -8.76
CA GLU A 46 -8.69 5.78 -9.02
C GLU A 46 -8.35 4.31 -8.76
N PRO A 47 -7.70 3.61 -9.72
CA PRO A 47 -7.49 2.17 -9.61
C PRO A 47 -6.81 1.84 -8.30
N ALA A 48 -7.29 0.78 -7.64
CA ALA A 48 -6.73 0.36 -6.37
C ALA A 48 -5.21 0.21 -6.51
N PRO A 49 -4.40 0.75 -5.57
CA PRO A 49 -2.96 0.58 -5.62
C PRO A 49 -2.65 -0.91 -5.70
N ILE A 50 -1.77 -1.27 -6.63
CA ILE A 50 -1.42 -2.65 -6.98
C ILE A 50 -1.08 -3.41 -5.68
N PRO A 51 -1.72 -4.58 -5.42
CA PRO A 51 -1.38 -5.42 -4.28
C PRO A 51 0.10 -5.79 -4.31
N GLY A 52 0.88 -5.28 -3.36
CA GLY A 52 2.34 -5.36 -3.32
C GLY A 52 2.95 -4.21 -2.51
N ASP A 53 2.19 -3.12 -2.39
CA ASP A 53 2.67 -1.87 -1.81
C ASP A 53 2.42 -1.75 -0.29
N ILE A 54 2.84 -2.77 0.46
CA ILE A 54 2.70 -2.80 1.92
C ILE A 54 3.45 -1.61 2.57
N ALA A 55 4.54 -1.13 1.94
CA ALA A 55 5.31 0.02 2.40
C ALA A 55 4.53 1.36 2.36
N ARG A 56 3.69 1.57 1.33
CA ARG A 56 2.87 2.79 1.20
C ARG A 56 1.59 2.72 2.03
N LEU A 57 1.09 1.53 2.32
CA LEU A 57 -0.04 1.32 3.25
C LEU A 57 0.31 1.76 4.69
N THR A 58 1.57 1.70 5.09
CA THR A 58 2.03 2.14 6.43
C THR A 58 2.59 3.57 6.45
N GLY A 59 2.61 4.29 5.31
CA GLY A 59 3.08 5.68 5.22
C GLY A 59 4.53 5.89 5.66
N ALA A 60 5.33 4.83 5.72
CA ALA A 60 6.63 4.85 6.39
C ALA A 60 7.78 5.16 5.44
N TRP A 61 7.68 4.79 4.17
CA TRP A 61 8.82 4.77 3.25
C TRP A 61 8.57 5.64 2.00
N SER A 62 9.62 6.34 1.58
CA SER A 62 9.70 7.06 0.30
C SER A 62 9.89 6.09 -0.88
N ASP A 63 9.63 6.56 -2.10
CA ASP A 63 9.76 5.77 -3.33
C ASP A 63 11.19 5.21 -3.52
N ASP A 64 12.20 5.97 -3.11
CA ASP A 64 13.60 5.55 -3.17
C ASP A 64 13.91 4.43 -2.17
N GLU A 65 13.34 4.49 -0.96
CA GLU A 65 13.49 3.45 0.07
C GLU A 65 12.79 2.16 -0.32
N ALA A 66 11.58 2.25 -0.91
CA ALA A 66 10.86 1.08 -1.42
C ALA A 66 11.66 0.39 -2.54
N ARG A 67 12.21 1.15 -3.49
CA ARG A 67 13.05 0.62 -4.56
C ARG A 67 14.31 -0.06 -4.04
N ALA A 68 15.01 0.58 -3.10
CA ALA A 68 16.22 0.02 -2.50
C ALA A 68 15.95 -1.32 -1.78
N PHE A 69 14.80 -1.45 -1.12
CA PHE A 69 14.40 -2.68 -0.45
C PHE A 69 14.03 -3.80 -1.44
N GLU A 70 13.29 -3.48 -2.51
CA GLU A 70 13.01 -4.45 -3.58
C GLU A 70 14.29 -4.99 -4.21
N GLU A 71 15.27 -4.13 -4.44
CA GLU A 71 16.59 -4.53 -4.97
C GLU A 71 17.33 -5.46 -4.01
N ALA A 72 17.33 -5.16 -2.70
CA ALA A 72 17.94 -6.00 -1.67
C ALA A 72 17.27 -7.39 -1.59
N MET A 73 15.93 -7.45 -1.60
CA MET A 73 15.19 -8.72 -1.56
C MET A 73 15.39 -9.54 -2.84
N SER A 74 15.47 -8.89 -3.99
CA SER A 74 15.80 -9.53 -5.27
C SER A 74 17.18 -10.18 -5.22
N ALA A 75 18.19 -9.49 -4.68
CA ALA A 75 19.53 -10.04 -4.52
C ALA A 75 19.55 -11.29 -3.63
N MET A 76 18.75 -11.31 -2.55
CA MET A 76 18.64 -12.47 -1.65
C MET A 76 17.99 -13.69 -2.29
N THR A 77 17.15 -13.51 -3.32
CA THR A 77 16.46 -14.62 -4.00
C THR A 77 17.42 -15.50 -4.82
N SER A 78 18.59 -14.97 -5.18
CA SER A 78 19.65 -15.70 -5.90
C SER A 78 20.55 -16.53 -5.00
N LEU A 79 20.38 -16.44 -3.68
CA LEU A 79 21.18 -17.20 -2.74
C LEU A 79 20.74 -18.67 -2.75
N PRO A 80 21.69 -19.62 -2.65
CA PRO A 80 21.37 -21.02 -2.37
C PRO A 80 20.50 -21.12 -1.12
N ASP A 81 19.57 -22.07 -1.10
CA ASP A 81 18.74 -22.34 0.06
C ASP A 81 19.65 -22.74 1.23
N ASP A 82 19.90 -21.80 2.13
CA ASP A 82 20.77 -21.96 3.29
C ASP A 82 19.95 -22.67 4.39
N ALA A 83 19.49 -23.88 4.04
CA ALA A 83 18.71 -24.72 4.91
C ALA A 83 19.53 -24.93 6.19
N PRO A 84 18.96 -24.58 7.37
CA PRO A 84 19.66 -24.73 8.63
C PRO A 84 20.23 -26.15 8.78
N ALA A 85 21.45 -26.27 9.33
CA ALA A 85 22.13 -27.56 9.45
C ALA A 85 21.27 -28.67 10.12
N TYR A 86 20.34 -28.30 11.00
CA TYR A 86 19.41 -29.24 11.63
C TYR A 86 18.38 -29.82 10.65
N LEU A 87 17.92 -29.08 9.65
CA LEU A 87 17.02 -29.55 8.59
C LEU A 87 17.75 -30.51 7.63
N VAL A 88 19.03 -30.23 7.34
CA VAL A 88 19.88 -31.11 6.52
C VAL A 88 20.08 -32.47 7.19
N GLU A 89 20.36 -32.48 8.49
CA GLU A 89 20.54 -33.72 9.25
C GLU A 89 19.24 -34.53 9.40
N GLU A 90 18.09 -33.85 9.53
CA GLU A 90 16.79 -34.51 9.57
C GLU A 90 16.43 -35.16 8.22
N MET A 91 16.70 -34.49 7.10
CA MET A 91 16.53 -35.06 5.76
C MET A 91 17.46 -36.26 5.52
N ARG A 92 18.70 -36.21 6.03
CA ARG A 92 19.67 -37.32 5.95
C ARG A 92 19.19 -38.54 6.71
N ARG A 93 18.72 -38.38 7.97
CA ARG A 93 18.14 -39.47 8.76
C ARG A 93 16.90 -40.09 8.13
N LYS A 94 16.01 -39.28 7.55
CA LYS A 94 14.81 -39.79 6.86
C LYS A 94 15.17 -40.62 5.61
N LYS A 95 16.23 -40.26 4.88
CA LYS A 95 16.74 -41.07 3.76
C LYS A 95 17.37 -42.38 4.20
N GLU A 96 18.11 -42.40 5.31
CA GLU A 96 18.76 -43.60 5.85
C GLU A 96 17.77 -44.58 6.51
N ALA A 97 16.65 -44.08 7.04
CA ALA A 97 15.61 -44.92 7.66
C ALA A 97 14.59 -45.49 6.66
N GLY A 98 14.66 -45.10 5.39
CA GLY A 98 13.68 -45.45 4.34
C GLY A 98 14.21 -46.38 3.25
N GLY A 99 15.41 -46.94 3.38
CA GLY A 99 16.00 -47.96 2.48
C GLY A 99 16.24 -49.27 3.22
#